data_AF-A0A2M8B660-F1
#
_entry.id   AF-A0A2M8B660-F1
#
_cell.length_a   1.000
_cell.length_b   1.000
_cell.length_c   1.000
_cell.angle_alpha   90.00
_cell.angle_beta   90.00
_cell.angle_gamma   90.00
#
_symmetry.space_group_name_H-M   'P 1'
#
loop_
_entity.id
_entity.type
_entity.pdbx_description
1 polymer ?
#
loop_
_entity_poly.entity_id
_entity_poly.type
_entity_poly.pdbx_seq_one_letter_code
_entity_poly.pdbx_strand_id
1 'polypeptide(L)'
;MRGAVEEADSEGVPEGRCPAVFEVSRSMPQSANGKVWEFQCSECGAPSSVNFEPRPGSRLLCRSCYAESRKQAPAAGHPGPDGRGERRSYPIVCSHCGEAGTAPFRPHEDGKVLCAKCMKNPNVERVGRRILHKILCGSCGQVDKVPFKPDPGSRVLCRNCHQEGRAAKLKAREQYHYGESEHDTKVRIDIRCDRCGKDDTLPFVPRTNGPILCQACAEESFGQRWLRQHRAQEEHRDYPFTCHRCSRTDFVPFRPNPDRELLCKRCLDDQELPREGGKSTDEKPGPYLFVRRKKP
;
A
#
# COMPACT_ATOMS: atom_id res chain seq x y z
N MET A 1 31.37 92.97 10.72
CA MET A 1 29.95 92.94 11.10
C MET A 1 29.67 91.58 11.70
N ARG A 2 29.22 91.57 12.96
CA ARG A 2 28.89 90.39 13.76
C ARG A 2 27.48 89.92 13.38
N GLY A 3 27.26 88.61 13.29
CA GLY A 3 25.94 87.97 13.26
C GLY A 3 26.17 86.52 13.69
N ALA A 4 26.06 86.23 14.98
CA ALA A 4 24.83 85.86 15.68
C ALA A 4 24.46 84.40 15.37
N VAL A 5 24.89 83.55 16.29
CA VAL A 5 24.46 82.17 16.52
C VAL A 5 23.06 82.20 17.10
N GLU A 6 22.12 81.46 16.51
CA GLU A 6 20.83 81.15 17.11
C GLU A 6 20.77 79.64 17.40
N GLU A 7 20.68 79.35 18.70
CA GLU A 7 20.31 78.07 19.29
C GLU A 7 18.85 77.77 18.93
N ALA A 8 18.57 76.52 18.51
CA ALA A 8 17.21 76.04 18.33
C ALA A 8 16.98 74.87 19.30
N ASP A 9 16.03 75.12 20.18
CA ASP A 9 15.53 74.28 21.26
C ASP A 9 15.06 72.89 20.79
N SER A 10 15.40 71.91 21.64
CA SER A 10 14.91 70.55 21.63
C SER A 10 13.48 70.46 22.17
N GLU A 11 12.49 70.31 21.30
CA GLU A 11 11.12 69.93 21.67
C GLU A 11 10.92 68.41 21.63
N GLY A 12 10.16 67.92 22.60
CA GLY A 12 10.11 66.52 23.04
C GLY A 12 9.42 65.54 22.08
N VAL A 13 9.83 64.28 22.23
CA VAL A 13 9.29 63.12 21.52
C VAL A 13 7.87 62.82 22.03
N PRO A 14 6.84 62.78 21.16
CA PRO A 14 5.48 62.43 21.57
C PRO A 14 5.38 60.92 21.85
N GLU A 15 4.69 60.57 22.95
CA GLU A 15 4.30 59.21 23.28
C GLU A 15 3.50 58.58 22.14
N GLY A 16 4.07 57.53 21.55
CA GLY A 16 3.54 56.83 20.38
C GLY A 16 2.21 56.13 20.69
N ARG A 17 1.10 56.83 20.47
CA ARG A 17 -0.22 56.20 20.30
C ARG A 17 -0.23 55.42 18.99
N CYS A 18 -0.41 54.11 19.08
CA CYS A 18 -0.70 53.27 17.92
C CYS A 18 -1.98 53.79 17.23
N PRO A 19 -1.94 54.07 15.91
CA PRO A 19 -3.14 54.47 15.18
C PRO A 19 -4.17 53.34 15.20
N ALA A 20 -5.42 53.69 15.50
CA ALA A 20 -6.56 52.79 15.37
C ALA A 20 -6.59 52.25 13.93
N VAL A 21 -6.47 50.93 13.80
CA VAL A 21 -6.39 50.22 12.53
C VAL A 21 -7.73 50.31 11.80
N PHE A 22 -7.69 50.87 10.59
CA PHE A 22 -8.80 50.90 9.63
C PHE A 22 -9.09 49.46 9.16
N GLU A 23 -10.30 48.97 9.38
CA GLU A 23 -10.75 47.65 8.93
C GLU A 23 -10.85 47.60 7.40
N VAL A 24 -9.90 46.91 6.76
CA VAL A 24 -10.02 46.53 5.35
C VAL A 24 -10.48 45.08 5.28
N SER A 25 -11.79 44.91 5.13
CA SER A 25 -12.49 43.64 5.02
C SER A 25 -12.12 42.90 3.73
N ARG A 26 -11.03 42.14 3.75
CA ARG A 26 -10.74 41.11 2.73
C ARG A 26 -11.15 39.75 3.28
N SER A 27 -12.24 39.20 2.74
CA SER A 27 -12.77 37.88 3.07
C SER A 27 -11.78 36.78 2.66
N MET A 28 -11.05 36.25 3.64
CA MET A 28 -10.28 35.02 3.49
C MET A 28 -11.16 33.79 3.76
N PRO A 29 -10.92 32.65 3.10
CA PRO A 29 -11.69 31.43 3.29
C PRO A 29 -11.58 30.96 4.75
N GLN A 30 -12.74 30.78 5.38
CA GLN A 30 -12.87 30.34 6.78
C GLN A 30 -12.40 28.89 6.89
N SER A 31 -11.29 28.68 7.61
CA SER A 31 -10.80 27.33 7.95
C SER A 31 -11.76 26.69 8.95
N ALA A 32 -12.40 25.59 8.55
CA ALA A 32 -13.66 25.11 9.11
C ALA A 32 -13.64 24.53 10.55
N ASN A 33 -12.56 24.65 11.33
CA ASN A 33 -12.53 24.28 12.77
C ASN A 33 -11.28 24.86 13.50
N GLY A 34 -10.90 26.10 13.20
CA GLY A 34 -9.75 26.73 13.85
C GLY A 34 -10.09 27.27 15.23
N LYS A 35 -9.64 26.61 16.30
CA LYS A 35 -9.65 27.20 17.65
C LYS A 35 -8.80 28.47 17.63
N VAL A 36 -9.41 29.60 17.97
CA VAL A 36 -8.73 30.90 18.10
C VAL A 36 -8.15 30.99 19.51
N TRP A 37 -6.88 31.38 19.61
CA TRP A 37 -6.18 31.58 20.89
C TRP A 37 -5.91 33.06 21.10
N GLU A 38 -6.46 33.60 22.18
CA GLU A 38 -6.23 34.98 22.60
C GLU A 38 -4.97 35.07 23.47
N PHE A 39 -4.17 36.10 23.26
CA PHE A 39 -2.93 36.36 24.01
C PHE A 39 -2.65 37.86 24.11
N GLN A 40 -1.78 38.24 25.04
CA GLN A 40 -1.28 39.61 25.15
C GLN A 40 0.09 39.71 24.47
N CYS A 41 0.29 40.73 23.64
CA CYS A 41 1.58 41.00 23.00
C CYS A 41 2.66 41.21 24.06
N SER A 42 3.77 40.50 23.96
CA SER A 42 4.89 40.59 24.91
C SER A 42 5.64 41.94 24.89
N GLU A 43 5.53 42.71 23.80
CA GLU A 43 6.21 44.02 23.67
C GLU A 43 5.29 45.19 24.05
N CYS A 44 4.05 45.20 23.53
CA CYS A 44 3.13 46.33 23.72
C CYS A 44 1.92 46.05 24.63
N GLY A 45 1.75 44.82 25.13
CA GLY A 45 0.62 44.43 25.99
C GLY A 45 -0.75 44.35 25.30
N ALA A 46 -0.86 44.76 24.02
CA ALA A 46 -2.14 44.76 23.31
C ALA A 46 -2.71 43.33 23.17
N PRO A 47 -4.03 43.13 23.37
CA PRO A 47 -4.67 41.86 23.13
C PRO A 47 -4.62 41.52 21.63
N SER A 48 -4.35 40.26 21.31
CA SER A 48 -4.24 39.76 19.94
C SER A 48 -4.67 38.30 19.88
N SER A 49 -4.95 37.79 18.68
CA SER A 49 -5.39 36.42 18.49
C SER A 49 -4.63 35.71 17.36
N VAL A 50 -4.46 34.39 17.51
CA VAL A 50 -3.87 33.51 16.49
C VAL A 50 -4.71 32.24 16.32
N ASN A 51 -4.66 31.66 15.11
CA ASN A 51 -5.38 30.44 14.77
C ASN A 51 -4.53 29.15 14.95
N PHE A 52 -3.46 29.24 15.73
CA PHE A 52 -2.58 28.12 16.06
C PHE A 52 -2.29 28.12 17.56
N GLU A 53 -2.09 26.93 18.13
CA GLU A 53 -1.75 26.79 19.54
C GLU A 53 -0.32 27.31 19.81
N PRO A 54 -0.16 28.35 20.65
CA PRO A 54 1.16 28.90 20.92
C PRO A 54 2.01 27.90 21.70
N ARG A 55 3.30 27.79 21.34
CA ARG A 55 4.23 26.95 22.11
C ARG A 55 4.49 27.59 23.49
N PRO A 56 4.48 26.81 24.58
CA PRO A 56 4.81 27.35 25.91
C PRO A 56 6.23 27.94 25.91
N GLY A 57 6.38 29.14 26.45
CA GLY A 57 7.66 29.88 26.48
C GLY A 57 8.00 30.67 25.21
N SER A 58 7.16 30.65 24.18
CA SER A 58 7.35 31.52 23.01
C SER A 58 6.91 32.96 23.29
N ARG A 59 7.70 33.95 22.82
CA ARG A 59 7.30 35.37 22.85
C ARG A 59 6.27 35.61 21.75
N LEU A 60 5.03 35.89 22.15
CA LEU A 60 3.96 36.19 21.20
C LEU A 60 3.94 37.70 20.94
N LEU A 61 3.99 38.07 19.66
CA LEU A 61 3.96 39.46 19.20
C LEU A 61 2.67 39.71 18.43
N CYS A 62 2.04 40.87 18.63
CA CYS A 62 0.96 41.30 17.76
C CYS A 62 1.50 41.59 16.35
N ARG A 63 0.58 41.75 15.39
CA ARG A 63 0.94 41.91 13.97
C ARG A 63 1.85 43.11 13.70
N SER A 64 1.68 44.22 14.42
CA SER A 64 2.52 45.42 14.28
C SER A 64 3.91 45.20 14.87
N CYS A 65 4.01 44.76 16.13
CA CYS A 65 5.31 44.48 16.77
C CYS A 65 6.10 43.39 16.04
N TYR A 66 5.43 42.38 15.45
CA TYR A 66 6.09 41.38 14.61
C TYR A 66 6.62 41.97 13.29
N ALA A 67 5.89 42.92 12.69
CA ALA A 67 6.35 43.60 11.49
C ALA A 67 7.54 44.53 11.77
N GLU A 68 7.55 45.20 12.91
CA GLU A 68 8.66 46.06 13.36
C GLU A 68 9.88 45.25 13.77
N SER A 69 9.71 44.16 14.50
CA SER A 69 10.82 43.28 14.85
C SER A 69 11.47 42.66 13.60
N ARG A 70 10.70 42.41 12.54
CA ARG A 70 11.24 42.02 11.22
C ARG A 70 12.03 43.12 10.51
N LYS A 71 11.75 44.40 10.78
CA LYS A 71 12.52 45.54 10.23
C LYS A 71 13.80 45.79 11.01
N GLN A 72 13.75 45.62 12.34
CA GLN A 72 14.89 45.85 13.24
C GLN A 72 15.86 44.67 13.28
N ALA A 73 15.39 43.44 13.04
CA ALA A 73 16.28 42.31 12.83
C ALA A 73 17.18 42.63 11.63
N PRO A 74 18.50 42.82 11.81
CA PRO A 74 19.41 43.27 10.77
C PRO A 74 19.46 42.17 9.71
N ALA A 75 18.66 42.31 8.64
CA ALA A 75 18.36 41.33 7.60
C ALA A 75 19.10 40.01 7.83
N ALA A 76 18.71 39.29 8.89
CA ALA A 76 19.44 38.13 9.34
C ALA A 76 19.04 37.08 8.33
N GLY A 77 19.81 37.06 7.25
CA GLY A 77 19.34 36.63 5.95
C GLY A 77 18.68 35.28 6.12
N HIS A 78 17.40 35.19 5.76
CA HIS A 78 17.01 33.98 5.07
C HIS A 78 18.08 33.83 4.00
N PRO A 79 18.93 32.78 4.07
CA PRO A 79 20.07 32.66 3.19
C PRO A 79 19.51 32.89 1.79
N GLY A 80 19.92 34.00 1.19
CA GLY A 80 19.47 34.36 -0.14
C GLY A 80 19.71 33.16 -1.04
N PRO A 81 19.05 33.06 -2.20
CA PRO A 81 19.30 31.98 -3.15
C PRO A 81 20.81 31.80 -3.47
N ASP A 82 21.61 32.84 -3.23
CA ASP A 82 23.06 32.92 -3.46
C ASP A 82 23.92 32.53 -2.25
N GLY A 83 23.34 32.39 -1.05
CA GLY A 83 24.01 31.94 0.18
C GLY A 83 24.01 30.41 0.35
N ARG A 84 23.60 29.66 -0.68
CA ARG A 84 23.82 28.22 -0.70
C ARG A 84 25.30 28.01 -0.98
N GLY A 85 26.03 27.54 0.03
CA GLY A 85 27.35 26.96 -0.21
C GLY A 85 27.34 26.07 -1.45
N GLU A 86 28.49 26.00 -2.13
CA GLU A 86 28.70 25.34 -3.42
C GLU A 86 27.73 24.17 -3.64
N ARG A 87 26.83 24.31 -4.62
CA ARG A 87 25.73 23.35 -4.85
C ARG A 87 26.32 21.98 -5.14
N ARG A 88 26.35 21.11 -4.12
CA ARG A 88 26.80 19.73 -4.29
C ARG A 88 25.85 19.00 -5.22
N SER A 89 26.38 18.58 -6.36
CA SER A 89 25.69 17.68 -7.30
C SER A 89 25.99 16.23 -6.94
N TYR A 90 24.96 15.40 -6.88
CA TYR A 90 25.09 13.97 -6.63
C TYR A 90 24.88 13.19 -7.93
N PRO A 91 25.72 12.18 -8.23
CA PRO A 91 25.49 11.30 -9.36
C PRO A 91 24.18 10.52 -9.13
N ILE A 92 23.37 10.41 -10.17
CA ILE A 92 22.11 9.68 -10.18
C ILE A 92 22.01 8.85 -11.46
N VAL A 93 21.27 7.75 -11.40
CA VAL A 93 20.82 7.02 -12.59
C VAL A 93 19.34 7.31 -12.79
N CYS A 94 18.97 7.82 -13.96
CA CYS A 94 17.59 8.18 -14.25
C CYS A 94 16.69 6.93 -14.31
N SER A 95 15.64 6.85 -13.49
CA SER A 95 14.73 5.70 -13.48
C SER A 95 13.89 5.55 -14.76
N HIS A 96 13.87 6.56 -15.65
CA HIS A 96 13.10 6.53 -16.88
C HIS A 96 13.93 6.10 -18.11
N CYS A 97 15.07 6.77 -18.34
CA CYS A 97 15.94 6.51 -19.49
C CYS A 97 17.17 5.65 -19.16
N GLY A 98 17.51 5.46 -17.89
CA GLY A 98 18.74 4.76 -17.49
C GLY A 98 20.02 5.57 -17.65
N GLU A 99 19.97 6.78 -18.21
CA GLU A 99 21.15 7.64 -18.35
C GLU A 99 21.65 8.13 -16.98
N ALA A 100 22.98 8.13 -16.81
CA ALA A 100 23.63 8.77 -15.68
C ALA A 100 23.47 10.31 -15.76
N GLY A 101 23.25 10.96 -14.63
CA GLY A 101 23.11 12.41 -14.54
C GLY A 101 23.45 12.92 -13.15
N THR A 102 23.18 14.20 -12.91
CA THR A 102 23.46 14.86 -11.63
C THR A 102 22.20 15.52 -11.06
N ALA A 103 21.97 15.38 -9.74
CA ALA A 103 20.90 16.05 -9.01
C ALA A 103 21.44 16.96 -7.91
N PRO A 104 20.80 18.11 -7.61
CA PRO A 104 21.23 19.02 -6.53
C PRO A 104 20.83 18.53 -5.13
N PHE A 105 20.31 17.31 -5.01
CA PHE A 105 19.91 16.68 -3.75
C PHE A 105 20.41 15.24 -3.74
N ARG A 106 20.73 14.74 -2.55
CA ARG A 106 21.11 13.33 -2.36
C ARG A 106 19.87 12.46 -2.59
N PRO A 107 19.89 11.50 -3.53
CA PRO A 107 18.77 10.59 -3.73
C PRO A 107 18.55 9.75 -2.47
N HIS A 108 17.29 9.44 -2.17
CA HIS A 108 16.96 8.37 -1.22
C HIS A 108 17.29 7.01 -1.86
N GLU A 109 17.68 6.03 -1.04
CA GLU A 109 18.09 4.69 -1.50
C GLU A 109 17.00 4.02 -2.36
N ASP A 110 15.72 4.17 -2.00
CA ASP A 110 14.58 3.63 -2.76
C ASP A 110 13.91 4.65 -3.70
N GLY A 111 14.46 5.86 -3.77
CA GLY A 111 13.84 6.99 -4.47
C GLY A 111 14.04 6.91 -5.98
N LYS A 112 12.94 6.82 -6.75
CA LYS A 112 13.00 7.01 -8.20
C LYS A 112 13.36 8.45 -8.53
N VAL A 113 14.45 8.66 -9.27
CA VAL A 113 14.93 9.99 -9.68
C VAL A 113 14.89 10.12 -11.20
N LEU A 114 14.43 11.27 -11.69
CA LEU A 114 14.39 11.60 -13.11
C LEU A 114 15.51 12.60 -13.44
N CYS A 115 16.18 12.40 -14.57
CA CYS A 115 17.10 13.40 -15.10
C CYS A 115 16.34 14.66 -15.56
N ALA A 116 17.05 15.78 -15.71
CA ALA A 116 16.45 17.06 -16.12
C ALA A 116 15.71 16.97 -17.47
N LYS A 117 16.19 16.13 -18.41
CA LYS A 117 15.53 15.89 -19.70
C LYS A 117 14.20 15.17 -19.51
N CYS A 118 14.17 14.09 -18.73
CA CYS A 118 12.95 13.32 -18.47
C CYS A 118 11.93 14.11 -17.64
N MET A 119 12.39 15.01 -16.76
CA MET A 119 11.50 15.88 -15.98
C MET A 119 10.76 16.91 -16.85
N LYS A 120 11.33 17.29 -18.00
CA LYS A 120 10.69 18.19 -18.97
C LYS A 120 9.79 17.46 -19.98
N ASN A 121 9.76 16.12 -19.97
CA ASN A 121 9.00 15.35 -20.94
C ASN A 121 7.50 15.39 -20.60
N PRO A 122 6.61 15.87 -21.50
CA PRO A 122 5.18 15.96 -21.22
C PRO A 122 4.50 14.59 -21.04
N ASN A 123 5.16 13.49 -21.41
CA ASN A 123 4.65 12.13 -21.25
C ASN A 123 4.89 11.55 -19.84
N VAL A 124 5.63 12.26 -19.01
CA VAL A 124 6.00 11.84 -17.65
C VAL A 124 5.48 12.87 -16.66
N GLU A 125 4.57 12.44 -15.78
CA GLU A 125 4.00 13.31 -14.75
C GLU A 125 4.36 12.81 -13.36
N ARG A 126 4.85 13.71 -12.51
CA ARG A 126 5.19 13.40 -11.12
C ARG A 126 4.02 13.79 -10.22
N VAL A 127 3.28 12.78 -9.75
CA VAL A 127 2.21 12.96 -8.76
C VAL A 127 2.70 12.44 -7.42
N GLY A 128 3.18 13.36 -6.58
CA GLY A 128 3.83 13.03 -5.30
C GLY A 128 5.13 12.26 -5.48
N ARG A 129 5.20 11.05 -4.90
CA ARG A 129 6.36 10.14 -5.01
C ARG A 129 6.29 9.20 -6.22
N ARG A 130 5.17 9.19 -6.95
CA ARG A 130 4.94 8.29 -8.10
C ARG A 130 5.21 9.03 -9.41
N ILE A 131 5.76 8.29 -10.37
CA ILE A 131 5.95 8.74 -11.74
C ILE A 131 4.87 8.05 -12.57
N LEU A 132 4.04 8.84 -13.23
CA LEU A 132 2.98 8.36 -14.11
C LEU A 132 3.41 8.56 -15.56
N HIS A 133 3.20 7.54 -16.38
CA HIS A 133 3.45 7.56 -17.82
C HIS A 133 2.13 7.69 -18.57
N LYS A 134 2.07 8.62 -19.52
CA LYS A 134 0.94 8.73 -20.44
C LYS A 134 0.92 7.53 -21.39
N ILE A 135 -0.24 6.92 -21.55
CA ILE A 135 -0.48 5.78 -22.43
C ILE A 135 -1.72 6.02 -23.29
N LEU A 136 -1.79 5.33 -24.42
CA LEU A 136 -3.00 5.17 -25.21
C LEU A 136 -3.61 3.81 -24.89
N CYS A 137 -4.88 3.78 -24.48
CA CYS A 137 -5.55 2.52 -24.18
C CYS A 137 -5.71 1.68 -25.44
N GLY A 138 -5.18 0.45 -25.43
CA GLY A 138 -5.30 -0.47 -26.57
C GLY A 138 -6.73 -0.96 -26.86
N SER A 139 -7.68 -0.73 -25.93
CA SER A 139 -9.09 -1.13 -26.11
C SER A 139 -9.99 0.03 -26.51
N CYS A 140 -9.88 1.20 -25.86
CA CYS A 140 -10.77 2.34 -26.10
C CYS A 140 -10.11 3.55 -26.76
N GLY A 141 -8.79 3.53 -26.99
CA GLY A 141 -8.04 4.62 -27.62
C GLY A 141 -7.83 5.87 -26.76
N GLN A 142 -8.43 5.95 -25.56
CA GLN A 142 -8.32 7.11 -24.68
C GLN A 142 -6.92 7.22 -24.06
N VAL A 143 -6.46 8.46 -23.83
CA VAL A 143 -5.21 8.76 -23.13
C VAL A 143 -5.42 8.58 -21.63
N ASP A 144 -4.61 7.74 -20.98
CA ASP A 144 -4.64 7.54 -19.53
C ASP A 144 -3.21 7.57 -18.94
N LYS A 145 -3.09 7.51 -17.61
CA LYS A 145 -1.83 7.58 -16.87
C LYS A 145 -1.60 6.32 -16.04
N VAL A 146 -0.46 5.65 -16.22
CA VAL A 146 -0.10 4.42 -15.49
C VAL A 146 1.20 4.56 -14.69
N PRO A 147 1.36 3.86 -13.55
CA PRO A 147 2.53 4.00 -12.66
C PRO A 147 3.77 3.20 -13.10
N PHE A 148 3.74 2.59 -14.28
CA PHE A 148 4.82 1.78 -14.84
C PHE A 148 5.14 2.23 -16.25
N LYS A 149 6.37 1.98 -16.69
CA LYS A 149 6.81 2.26 -18.06
C LYS A 149 6.25 1.18 -18.98
N PRO A 150 5.43 1.52 -19.98
CA PRO A 150 4.90 0.53 -20.92
C PRO A 150 6.03 0.03 -21.84
N ASP A 151 6.04 -1.27 -22.14
CA ASP A 151 6.94 -1.84 -23.13
C ASP A 151 6.48 -1.48 -24.56
N PRO A 152 7.41 -1.19 -25.49
CA PRO A 152 7.04 -0.90 -26.87
C PRO A 152 6.30 -2.10 -27.49
N GLY A 153 5.12 -1.86 -28.07
CA GLY A 153 4.27 -2.90 -28.66
C GLY A 153 3.31 -3.60 -27.69
N SER A 154 3.41 -3.35 -26.38
CA SER A 154 2.45 -3.89 -25.42
C SER A 154 1.10 -3.16 -25.51
N ARG A 155 -0.02 -3.92 -25.46
CA ARG A 155 -1.36 -3.35 -25.37
C ARG A 155 -1.67 -3.00 -23.92
N VAL A 156 -1.46 -1.74 -23.55
CA VAL A 156 -1.80 -1.26 -22.20
C VAL A 156 -3.24 -0.79 -22.16
N LEU A 157 -3.97 -1.15 -21.11
CA LEU A 157 -5.35 -0.74 -20.90
C LEU A 157 -5.43 0.43 -19.93
N CYS A 158 -6.38 1.34 -20.16
CA CYS A 158 -6.74 2.35 -19.16
C CYS A 158 -7.34 1.70 -17.92
N ARG A 159 -7.42 2.46 -16.83
CA ARG A 159 -7.95 1.97 -15.54
C ARG A 159 -9.36 1.36 -15.68
N ASN A 160 -10.22 1.97 -16.49
CA ASN A 160 -11.60 1.53 -16.67
C ASN A 160 -11.67 0.22 -17.45
N CYS A 161 -11.05 0.13 -18.63
CA CYS A 161 -11.02 -1.11 -19.42
C CYS A 161 -10.34 -2.26 -18.67
N HIS A 162 -9.31 -1.98 -17.86
CA HIS A 162 -8.69 -3.02 -17.01
C HIS A 162 -9.65 -3.50 -15.91
N GLN A 163 -10.43 -2.60 -15.29
CA GLN A 163 -11.44 -2.98 -14.30
C GLN A 163 -12.59 -3.78 -14.93
N GLU A 164 -13.08 -3.36 -16.08
CA GLU A 164 -14.10 -4.08 -16.85
C GLU A 164 -13.63 -5.48 -17.26
N GLY A 165 -12.40 -5.61 -17.75
CA GLY A 165 -11.82 -6.91 -18.07
C GLY A 165 -11.71 -7.84 -16.86
N ARG A 166 -11.35 -7.30 -15.68
CA ARG A 166 -11.36 -8.08 -14.43
C ARG A 166 -12.77 -8.48 -14.00
N ALA A 167 -13.74 -7.58 -14.08
CA ALA A 167 -15.13 -7.87 -13.78
C ALA A 167 -15.72 -8.91 -14.74
N ALA A 168 -15.44 -8.81 -16.05
CA ALA A 168 -15.87 -9.80 -17.04
C ALA A 168 -15.25 -11.17 -16.77
N LYS A 169 -13.96 -11.23 -16.43
CA LYS A 169 -13.30 -12.49 -16.05
C LYS A 169 -13.89 -13.09 -14.78
N LEU A 170 -14.25 -12.27 -13.80
CA LEU A 170 -14.91 -12.72 -12.57
C LEU A 170 -16.30 -13.28 -12.88
N LYS A 171 -17.12 -12.55 -13.65
CA LYS A 171 -18.45 -13.02 -14.10
C LYS A 171 -18.37 -14.30 -14.92
N ALA A 172 -17.40 -14.40 -15.83
CA ALA A 172 -17.16 -15.63 -16.58
C ALA A 172 -16.81 -16.77 -15.62
N ARG A 173 -15.91 -16.53 -14.65
CA ARG A 173 -15.57 -17.53 -13.64
C ARG A 173 -16.77 -17.93 -12.79
N GLU A 174 -17.64 -17.00 -12.39
CA GLU A 174 -18.90 -17.28 -11.68
C GLU A 174 -19.88 -18.08 -12.55
N GLN A 175 -20.02 -17.71 -13.83
CA GLN A 175 -20.91 -18.39 -14.78
C GLN A 175 -20.41 -19.81 -15.10
N TYR A 176 -19.09 -20.01 -15.16
CA TYR A 176 -18.44 -21.31 -15.32
C TYR A 176 -18.16 -22.02 -13.99
N HIS A 177 -18.49 -21.44 -12.83
CA HIS A 177 -18.60 -22.15 -11.56
C HIS A 177 -19.91 -22.96 -11.58
N TYR A 178 -20.02 -23.83 -12.58
CA TYR A 178 -21.02 -24.88 -12.66
C TYR A 178 -20.66 -25.94 -11.62
N GLY A 179 -20.99 -25.66 -10.36
CA GLY A 179 -20.69 -26.51 -9.22
C GLY A 179 -19.19 -26.58 -8.94
N GLU A 180 -18.77 -25.99 -7.84
CA GLU A 180 -17.61 -26.49 -7.11
C GLU A 180 -17.91 -27.97 -6.84
N SER A 181 -17.46 -28.85 -7.75
CA SER A 181 -17.51 -30.28 -7.52
C SER A 181 -16.62 -30.48 -6.30
N GLU A 182 -17.12 -31.13 -5.26
CA GLU A 182 -16.45 -31.36 -3.96
C GLU A 182 -15.06 -32.00 -4.08
N HIS A 183 -14.64 -32.38 -5.28
CA HIS A 183 -13.33 -32.91 -5.59
C HIS A 183 -12.48 -31.84 -6.27
N ASP A 184 -11.52 -31.31 -5.51
CA ASP A 184 -10.51 -30.31 -5.90
C ASP A 184 -9.56 -30.77 -7.04
N THR A 185 -9.88 -31.85 -7.76
CA THR A 185 -9.17 -32.28 -8.96
C THR A 185 -9.86 -31.77 -10.21
N LYS A 186 -9.42 -30.60 -10.70
CA LYS A 186 -9.86 -29.90 -11.92
C LYS A 186 -9.75 -30.69 -13.24
N VAL A 187 -9.38 -31.96 -13.22
CA VAL A 187 -9.16 -32.73 -14.45
C VAL A 187 -10.41 -33.55 -14.75
N ARG A 188 -11.27 -32.99 -15.61
CA ARG A 188 -12.33 -33.75 -16.29
C ARG A 188 -11.69 -34.44 -17.48
N ILE A 189 -11.72 -35.78 -17.50
CA ILE A 189 -11.23 -36.56 -18.64
C ILE A 189 -12.44 -37.04 -19.41
N ASP A 190 -12.54 -36.60 -20.67
CA ASP A 190 -13.50 -37.16 -21.61
C ASP A 190 -13.02 -38.55 -22.02
N ILE A 191 -13.87 -39.54 -21.78
CA ILE A 191 -13.61 -40.93 -22.06
C ILE A 191 -14.65 -41.47 -23.04
N ARG A 192 -14.26 -42.50 -23.80
CA ARG A 192 -15.20 -43.32 -24.54
C ARG A 192 -15.32 -44.67 -23.85
N CYS A 193 -16.54 -45.05 -23.49
CA CYS A 193 -16.79 -46.30 -22.77
C CYS A 193 -16.51 -47.52 -23.65
N ASP A 194 -15.66 -48.44 -23.20
CA ASP A 194 -15.31 -49.67 -23.92
C ASP A 194 -16.51 -50.64 -24.07
N ARG A 195 -17.50 -50.57 -23.16
CA ARG A 195 -18.65 -51.49 -23.17
C ARG A 195 -19.81 -50.99 -24.03
N CYS A 196 -20.15 -49.70 -23.97
CA CYS A 196 -21.32 -49.15 -24.68
C CYS A 196 -20.97 -48.14 -25.77
N GLY A 197 -19.70 -47.74 -25.89
CA GLY A 197 -19.22 -46.80 -26.90
C GLY A 197 -19.64 -45.35 -26.71
N LYS A 198 -20.39 -45.01 -25.64
CA LYS A 198 -20.81 -43.65 -25.32
C LYS A 198 -19.63 -42.84 -24.76
N ASP A 199 -19.59 -41.56 -25.13
CA ASP A 199 -18.68 -40.59 -24.55
C ASP A 199 -19.23 -40.13 -23.19
N ASP A 200 -18.38 -40.12 -22.17
CA ASP A 200 -18.70 -39.74 -20.79
C ASP A 200 -17.52 -38.95 -20.19
N THR A 201 -17.75 -38.24 -19.09
CA THR A 201 -16.70 -37.42 -18.45
C THR A 201 -16.46 -37.90 -17.02
N LEU A 202 -15.28 -38.45 -16.75
CA LEU A 202 -14.91 -38.91 -15.41
C LEU A 202 -14.24 -37.81 -14.58
N PRO A 203 -14.53 -37.72 -13.26
CA PRO A 203 -13.86 -36.80 -12.35
C PRO A 203 -12.49 -37.30 -11.85
N PHE A 204 -12.09 -38.52 -12.22
CA PHE A 204 -10.81 -39.11 -11.81
C PHE A 204 -10.11 -39.83 -12.98
N VAL A 205 -8.79 -39.89 -12.92
CA VAL A 205 -7.97 -40.67 -13.86
C VAL A 205 -7.95 -42.13 -13.38
N PRO A 206 -8.49 -43.10 -14.14
CA PRO A 206 -8.35 -44.51 -13.77
C PRO A 206 -6.86 -44.87 -13.71
N ARG A 207 -6.39 -45.32 -12.54
CA ARG A 207 -4.98 -45.69 -12.32
C ARG A 207 -4.64 -47.09 -12.84
N THR A 208 -5.66 -47.88 -13.19
CA THR A 208 -5.51 -49.26 -13.60
C THR A 208 -5.58 -49.38 -15.12
N ASN A 209 -4.86 -50.35 -15.68
CA ASN A 209 -4.93 -50.72 -17.10
C ASN A 209 -6.24 -51.48 -17.43
N GLY A 210 -7.33 -51.21 -16.70
CA GLY A 210 -8.63 -51.86 -16.91
C GLY A 210 -9.42 -51.19 -18.04
N PRO A 211 -10.53 -51.81 -18.48
CA PRO A 211 -11.42 -51.20 -19.46
C PRO A 211 -12.00 -49.88 -18.90
N ILE A 212 -12.04 -48.85 -19.74
CA ILE A 212 -12.57 -47.54 -19.39
C ILE A 212 -14.08 -47.61 -19.59
N LEU A 213 -14.84 -47.57 -18.50
CA LEU A 213 -16.30 -47.68 -18.52
C LEU A 213 -16.94 -46.34 -18.16
N CYS A 214 -18.05 -45.99 -18.80
CA CYS A 214 -18.91 -44.89 -18.37
C CYS A 214 -19.53 -45.20 -16.99
N GLN A 215 -20.04 -44.17 -16.31
CA GLN A 215 -20.56 -44.30 -14.95
C GLN A 215 -21.64 -45.41 -14.85
N ALA A 216 -22.58 -45.47 -15.79
CA ALA A 216 -23.63 -46.48 -15.81
C ALA A 216 -23.10 -47.91 -16.01
N CYS A 217 -22.12 -48.11 -16.91
CA CYS A 217 -21.53 -49.42 -17.14
C CYS A 217 -20.63 -49.86 -15.98
N ALA A 218 -19.96 -48.93 -15.31
CA ALA A 218 -19.20 -49.21 -14.10
C ALA A 218 -20.12 -49.61 -12.94
N GLU A 219 -21.24 -48.90 -12.76
CA GLU A 219 -22.30 -49.23 -11.79
C GLU A 219 -22.82 -50.66 -11.96
N GLU A 220 -23.08 -51.07 -13.20
CA GLU A 220 -23.57 -52.40 -13.53
C GLU A 220 -22.50 -53.50 -13.33
N SER A 221 -21.25 -53.23 -13.74
CA SER A 221 -20.18 -54.25 -13.76
C SER A 221 -19.58 -54.50 -12.38
N PHE A 222 -19.43 -53.46 -11.56
CA PHE A 222 -18.79 -53.55 -10.24
C PHE A 222 -19.80 -53.51 -9.08
N GLY A 223 -21.09 -53.27 -9.38
CA GLY A 223 -22.20 -53.22 -8.43
C GLY A 223 -22.15 -52.02 -7.47
N GLN A 224 -23.20 -51.89 -6.64
CA GLN A 224 -23.33 -50.79 -5.66
C GLN A 224 -22.24 -50.78 -4.57
N ARG A 225 -21.44 -51.85 -4.43
CA ARG A 225 -20.32 -51.90 -3.49
C ARG A 225 -19.16 -51.01 -3.96
N TRP A 226 -18.92 -50.94 -5.26
CA TRP A 226 -17.89 -50.09 -5.85
C TRP A 226 -18.26 -48.61 -5.73
N LEU A 227 -19.53 -48.26 -5.96
CA LEU A 227 -20.02 -46.91 -5.67
C LEU A 227 -19.91 -46.61 -4.19
N ARG A 228 -20.27 -47.52 -3.29
CA ARG A 228 -20.06 -47.26 -1.87
C ARG A 228 -18.59 -47.09 -1.53
N GLN A 229 -17.65 -47.74 -2.20
CA GLN A 229 -16.23 -47.59 -1.89
C GLN A 229 -15.63 -46.28 -2.41
N HIS A 230 -16.11 -45.78 -3.56
CA HIS A 230 -15.68 -44.50 -4.13
C HIS A 230 -16.49 -43.30 -3.63
N ARG A 231 -17.78 -43.50 -3.32
CA ARG A 231 -18.69 -42.52 -2.68
C ARG A 231 -18.51 -42.47 -1.17
N ALA A 232 -18.16 -43.55 -0.48
CA ALA A 232 -17.84 -43.49 0.96
C ALA A 232 -16.40 -43.04 1.24
N GLN A 233 -15.55 -42.85 0.21
CA GLN A 233 -14.39 -41.96 0.36
C GLN A 233 -14.82 -40.48 0.50
N GLU A 234 -16.08 -40.12 0.19
CA GLU A 234 -16.64 -38.76 0.36
C GLU A 234 -17.26 -38.52 1.75
N GLU A 235 -17.49 -39.54 2.58
CA GLU A 235 -17.70 -39.29 4.00
C GLU A 235 -16.33 -38.95 4.59
N HIS A 236 -15.95 -37.68 4.47
CA HIS A 236 -14.86 -37.08 5.22
C HIS A 236 -15.23 -37.23 6.69
N ARG A 237 -14.90 -38.39 7.26
CA ARG A 237 -15.10 -38.66 8.68
C ARG A 237 -14.08 -37.79 9.38
N ASP A 238 -14.53 -36.62 9.75
CA ASP A 238 -13.82 -35.74 10.64
C ASP A 238 -13.68 -36.48 11.98
N TYR A 239 -12.48 -36.98 12.24
CA TYR A 239 -12.16 -37.66 13.47
C TYR A 239 -11.89 -36.60 14.53
N PRO A 240 -12.71 -36.53 15.60
CA PRO A 240 -12.44 -35.60 16.68
C PRO A 240 -11.16 -36.02 17.40
N PHE A 241 -10.31 -35.06 17.73
CA PHE A 241 -9.16 -35.23 18.60
C PHE A 241 -9.08 -34.09 19.60
N THR A 242 -8.45 -34.34 20.75
CA THR A 242 -8.20 -33.33 21.77
C THR A 242 -6.79 -32.78 21.62
N CYS A 243 -6.67 -31.46 21.50
CA CYS A 243 -5.36 -30.80 21.40
C CYS A 243 -4.57 -31.01 22.69
N HIS A 244 -3.33 -31.50 22.60
CA HIS A 244 -2.50 -31.76 23.78
C HIS A 244 -2.14 -30.47 24.56
N ARG A 245 -2.05 -29.33 23.88
CA ARG A 245 -1.61 -28.06 24.49
C ARG A 245 -2.73 -27.24 25.13
N CYS A 246 -3.92 -27.22 24.52
CA CYS A 246 -5.04 -26.37 24.98
C CYS A 246 -6.32 -27.14 25.30
N SER A 247 -6.30 -28.48 25.19
CA SER A 247 -7.41 -29.38 25.48
C SER A 247 -8.68 -29.17 24.66
N ARG A 248 -8.64 -28.31 23.63
CA ARG A 248 -9.76 -28.07 22.72
C ARG A 248 -9.96 -29.26 21.78
N THR A 249 -11.20 -29.68 21.57
CA THR A 249 -11.55 -30.65 20.53
C THR A 249 -11.51 -30.00 19.16
N ASP A 250 -10.81 -30.62 18.23
CA ASP A 250 -10.69 -30.21 16.84
C ASP A 250 -10.82 -31.45 15.93
N PHE A 251 -10.88 -31.28 14.62
CA PHE A 251 -11.18 -32.37 13.68
C PHE A 251 -10.06 -32.58 12.68
N VAL A 252 -9.77 -33.85 12.35
CA VAL A 252 -8.81 -34.24 11.30
C VAL A 252 -9.46 -35.20 10.31
N PRO A 253 -9.09 -35.14 9.02
CA PRO A 253 -9.70 -35.96 7.97
C PRO A 253 -9.14 -37.38 7.88
N PHE A 254 -8.24 -37.73 8.80
CA PHE A 254 -7.62 -39.04 8.92
C PHE A 254 -7.73 -39.52 10.36
N ARG A 255 -7.78 -40.83 10.56
CA ARG A 255 -7.87 -41.41 11.90
C ARG A 255 -6.62 -41.04 12.70
N PRO A 256 -6.73 -40.30 13.81
CA PRO A 256 -5.58 -39.87 14.60
C PRO A 256 -4.87 -41.07 15.21
N ASN A 257 -3.53 -41.07 15.18
CA ASN A 257 -2.75 -42.08 15.89
C ASN A 257 -2.79 -41.78 17.40
N PRO A 258 -3.17 -42.74 18.26
CA PRO A 258 -3.28 -42.52 19.71
C PRO A 258 -1.93 -42.20 20.36
N ASP A 259 -0.82 -42.68 19.78
CA ASP A 259 0.52 -42.50 20.32
C ASP A 259 1.15 -41.13 19.98
N ARG A 260 0.44 -40.25 19.27
CA ARG A 260 0.96 -38.96 18.83
C ARG A 260 0.25 -37.80 19.50
N GLU A 261 1.03 -36.88 20.04
CA GLU A 261 0.54 -35.58 20.50
C GLU A 261 0.05 -34.77 19.30
N LEU A 262 -1.25 -34.52 19.23
CA LEU A 262 -1.87 -33.70 18.20
C LEU A 262 -2.12 -32.30 18.75
N LEU A 263 -1.81 -31.28 17.95
CA LEU A 263 -2.06 -29.88 18.25
C LEU A 263 -3.14 -29.34 17.31
N CYS A 264 -4.05 -28.53 17.83
CA CYS A 264 -4.99 -27.79 16.97
C CYS A 264 -4.24 -26.76 16.14
N LYS A 265 -4.87 -26.32 15.03
CA LYS A 265 -4.24 -25.39 14.08
C LYS A 265 -3.62 -24.16 14.73
N ARG A 266 -4.34 -23.54 15.69
CA ARG A 266 -3.86 -22.38 16.45
C ARG A 266 -2.58 -22.69 17.24
N CYS A 267 -2.57 -23.81 17.96
CA CYS A 267 -1.42 -24.20 18.78
C CYS A 267 -0.19 -24.60 17.95
N LEU A 268 -0.42 -25.05 16.70
CA LEU A 268 0.63 -25.34 15.74
C LEU A 268 1.23 -24.03 15.18
N ASP A 269 0.39 -23.09 14.75
CA ASP A 269 0.82 -21.77 14.26
C ASP A 269 1.64 -21.02 15.33
N ASP A 270 1.25 -21.14 16.61
CA ASP A 270 1.98 -20.58 17.75
C ASP A 270 3.38 -21.20 17.97
N GLN A 271 3.66 -22.39 17.42
CA GLN A 271 5.00 -22.99 17.46
C GLN A 271 5.90 -22.51 16.32
N GLU A 272 5.30 -22.08 15.20
CA GLU A 272 6.05 -21.66 14.01
C GLU A 272 6.50 -20.20 14.08
N LEU A 273 5.91 -19.38 14.96
CA LEU A 273 6.37 -18.02 15.17
C LEU A 273 7.81 -18.03 15.75
N PRO A 274 8.81 -17.52 14.99
CA PRO A 274 10.17 -17.43 15.49
C PRO A 274 10.17 -16.59 16.75
N ARG A 275 10.73 -17.13 17.84
CA ARG A 275 11.07 -16.31 19.01
C ARG A 275 11.89 -15.12 18.51
N GLU A 276 11.38 -13.91 18.73
CA GLU A 276 12.03 -12.67 18.34
C GLU A 276 13.46 -12.65 18.90
N GLY A 277 14.46 -12.91 18.04
CA GLY A 277 15.86 -13.00 18.44
C GLY A 277 16.73 -14.01 17.66
N GLY A 278 16.13 -14.97 16.96
CA GLY A 278 16.89 -15.92 16.12
C GLY A 278 17.13 -15.35 14.71
N LYS A 279 18.39 -15.04 14.36
CA LYS A 279 18.80 -14.64 13.00
C LYS A 279 18.37 -15.74 12.02
N SER A 280 17.45 -15.40 11.12
CA SER A 280 16.91 -16.29 10.09
C SER A 280 17.98 -16.60 9.04
N THR A 281 18.42 -17.86 8.97
CA THR A 281 18.94 -18.40 7.72
C THR A 281 17.73 -18.78 6.86
N ASP A 282 17.56 -18.06 5.76
CA ASP A 282 16.47 -18.20 4.77
C ASP A 282 16.51 -19.55 4.04
N GLU A 283 16.07 -20.62 4.70
CA GLU A 283 15.56 -21.81 4.02
C GLU A 283 14.11 -21.99 4.43
N LYS A 284 13.19 -21.49 3.61
CA LYS A 284 11.75 -21.78 3.75
C LYS A 284 11.54 -23.26 3.45
N PRO A 285 11.15 -24.11 4.42
CA PRO A 285 10.66 -25.43 4.08
C PRO A 285 9.33 -25.28 3.32
N GLY A 286 9.20 -26.00 2.21
CA GLY A 286 8.00 -25.98 1.38
C GLY A 286 6.74 -26.47 2.12
N PRO A 287 5.53 -26.30 1.53
CA PRO A 287 4.22 -26.43 2.17
C PRO A 287 3.79 -27.89 2.46
N TYR A 288 4.72 -28.80 2.72
CA TYR A 288 4.38 -30.16 3.11
C TYR A 288 4.25 -30.26 4.63
N LEU A 289 3.11 -30.77 5.09
CA LEU A 289 2.84 -31.16 6.47
C LEU A 289 4.01 -31.99 7.05
N PHE A 290 4.90 -31.36 7.81
CA PHE A 290 5.98 -32.06 8.50
C PHE A 290 5.45 -32.67 9.80
N VAL A 291 5.13 -33.95 9.75
CA VAL A 291 5.08 -34.79 10.95
C VAL A 291 6.52 -34.94 11.47
N ARG A 292 6.92 -34.10 12.42
CA ARG A 292 8.23 -34.26 13.07
C ARG A 292 8.20 -35.47 14.01
N ARG A 293 9.04 -36.47 13.74
CA ARG A 293 9.41 -37.49 14.72
C ARG A 293 10.24 -36.80 15.81
N LYS A 294 9.78 -36.84 17.06
CA LYS A 294 10.64 -36.57 18.21
C LYS A 294 11.66 -37.71 18.23
N LYS A 295 12.93 -37.43 17.95
CA LYS A 295 14.00 -38.41 18.15
C LYS A 295 14.09 -38.67 19.67
N PRO A 296 14.14 -39.94 20.10
CA PRO A 296 14.32 -40.30 21.51
C PRO A 296 15.63 -39.73 22.06
#